data_AF-B5Y0H8-F1
#
_entry.id   AF-B5Y0H8-F1
#
_cell.length_a   1.000
_cell.length_b   1.000
_cell.length_c   1.000
_cell.angle_alpha   90.00
_cell.angle_beta   90.00
_cell.angle_gamma   90.00
#
_symmetry.space_group_name_H-M   'P 1'
#
loop_
_entity.id
_entity.type
_entity.pdbx_description
1 polymer ?
#
loop_
_entity_poly.entity_id
_entity_poly.type
_entity_poly.pdbx_seq_one_letter_code
_entity_poly.pdbx_strand_id
1 'polypeptide(L)'
;MTITLQAVNDLIASLEGAGELSIREQKFLKLAKEFRICSASLDAAIKTGNMLADQNAQLAAENVGLKQAEEFATAPDMWIEQADGMLDYRYHEWYVDVLKAAMETPATDRIVAGIKADAQTEVIYWLAAEITALDTMYRGDPSYERDAHWMKSEVLDVIELARKAFAVQVCEGGDKC
;
A
#
# COMPACT_ATOMS: atom_id res chain seq x y z
N MET A 1 -11.19 5.47 64.41
CA MET A 1 -9.80 5.15 63.99
C MET A 1 -8.98 6.41 64.10
N THR A 2 -8.01 6.45 65.02
CA THR A 2 -7.04 7.55 65.15
C THR A 2 -5.78 7.15 64.39
N ILE A 3 -5.49 7.88 63.32
CA ILE A 3 -4.25 7.71 62.55
C ILE A 3 -3.16 8.48 63.30
N THR A 4 -1.99 7.88 63.50
CA THR A 4 -0.86 8.53 64.19
C THR A 4 -0.14 9.47 63.23
N LEU A 5 0.43 10.56 63.75
CA LEU A 5 1.25 11.50 62.96
C LEU A 5 2.40 10.79 62.22
N GLN A 6 2.96 9.73 62.81
CA GLN A 6 3.99 8.91 62.16
C GLN A 6 3.46 8.23 60.89
N ALA A 7 2.28 7.61 60.95
CA ALA A 7 1.67 6.97 59.80
C ALA A 7 1.31 7.97 58.68
N VAL A 8 1.00 9.22 59.04
CA VAL A 8 0.80 10.30 58.06
C VAL A 8 2.12 10.70 57.40
N ASN A 9 3.19 10.86 58.17
CA ASN A 9 4.52 11.20 57.63
C ASN A 9 5.08 10.10 56.73
N ASP A 10 4.91 8.83 57.09
CA ASP A 10 5.36 7.68 56.29
C ASP A 10 4.56 7.59 54.96
N LEU A 11 3.27 7.94 54.99
CA LEU A 11 2.43 8.00 53.80
C LEU A 11 2.85 9.15 52.87
N ILE A 12 3.14 10.33 53.42
CA ILE A 12 3.65 11.47 52.65
C ILE A 12 4.99 11.11 52.01
N ALA A 13 5.93 10.53 52.77
CA ALA A 13 7.23 10.09 52.24
C ALA A 13 7.09 9.00 51.17
N SER A 14 6.11 8.09 51.31
CA SER A 14 5.81 7.06 50.31
C SER A 14 5.24 7.67 49.02
N LEU A 15 4.30 8.62 49.14
CA LEU A 15 3.72 9.31 47.99
C LEU A 15 4.71 10.25 47.28
N GLU A 16 5.59 10.92 48.03
CA GLU A 16 6.65 11.77 47.50
C GLU A 16 7.82 10.96 46.92
N GLY A 17 8.12 9.78 47.49
CA GLY A 17 9.16 8.87 47.05
C GLY A 17 8.75 7.94 45.90
N ALA A 18 7.45 7.73 45.67
CA ALA A 18 6.95 6.84 44.63
C ALA A 18 7.30 7.30 43.20
N GLY A 19 7.63 8.60 43.00
CA GLY A 19 7.98 9.12 41.68
C GLY A 19 6.87 8.94 40.62
N GLU A 20 5.64 8.63 41.04
CA GLU A 20 4.52 8.37 40.16
C GLU A 20 3.99 9.69 39.60
N LEU A 21 3.86 9.74 38.27
CA LEU A 21 3.22 10.86 37.58
C LEU A 21 1.84 11.11 38.18
N SER A 22 1.58 12.37 38.55
CA SER A 22 0.28 12.84 39.01
C SER A 22 -0.81 12.52 37.99
N ILE A 23 -2.07 12.44 38.44
CA ILE A 23 -3.23 12.19 37.57
C ILE A 23 -3.28 13.18 36.39
N ARG A 24 -2.85 14.42 36.60
CA ARG A 24 -2.75 15.45 35.55
C ARG A 24 -1.69 15.08 34.52
N GLU A 25 -0.48 14.70 34.95
CA GLU A 25 0.59 14.35 34.02
C GLU A 25 0.30 13.05 33.25
N GLN A 26 -0.35 12.07 33.89
CA GLN A 26 -0.84 10.87 33.20
C GLN A 26 -1.84 11.22 32.09
N LYS A 27 -2.77 12.14 32.34
CA LYS A 27 -3.73 12.62 31.32
C LYS A 27 -3.02 13.34 30.17
N PHE A 28 -2.03 14.20 30.47
CA PHE A 28 -1.23 14.85 29.45
C PHE A 28 -0.41 13.86 28.62
N LEU A 29 0.17 12.83 29.23
CA LEU A 29 0.90 11.79 28.50
C LEU A 29 -0.01 10.97 27.58
N LYS A 30 -1.23 10.64 28.03
CA LYS A 30 -2.23 9.99 27.16
C LYS A 30 -2.60 10.88 25.98
N LEU A 31 -2.91 12.16 26.24
CA LEU A 31 -3.23 13.13 25.19
C LEU A 31 -2.06 13.32 24.21
N ALA A 32 -0.83 13.42 24.71
CA ALA A 32 0.36 13.56 23.87
C ALA A 32 0.59 12.32 22.98
N LYS A 33 0.31 11.11 23.49
CA LYS A 33 0.35 9.88 22.69
C LYS A 33 -0.70 9.90 21.58
N GLU A 34 -1.94 10.26 21.91
CA GLU A 34 -3.03 10.37 20.93
C GLU A 34 -2.72 11.43 19.87
N PHE A 35 -2.22 12.60 20.27
CA PHE A 35 -1.82 13.65 19.34
C PHE A 35 -0.69 13.19 18.40
N ARG A 36 0.30 12.45 18.92
CA ARG A 36 1.39 11.89 18.11
C ARG A 36 0.88 10.84 17.11
N ILE A 37 -0.07 10.00 17.50
CA ILE A 37 -0.70 9.03 16.59
C ILE A 37 -1.49 9.77 15.51
N CYS A 38 -2.27 10.78 15.90
CA CYS A 38 -3.04 11.61 14.98
C CYS A 38 -2.15 12.35 13.98
N SER A 39 -1.03 12.94 14.44
CA SER A 39 -0.09 13.63 13.56
C SER A 39 0.55 12.66 12.57
N ALA A 40 1.00 11.50 13.02
CA ALA A 40 1.57 10.48 12.14
C ALA A 40 0.54 9.97 11.11
N SER A 41 -0.72 9.81 11.52
CA SER A 41 -1.81 9.44 10.62
C SER A 41 -2.10 10.54 9.60
N LEU A 42 -2.06 11.81 10.00
CA LEU A 42 -2.27 12.95 9.11
C LEU A 42 -1.14 13.07 8.08
N ASP A 43 0.11 12.91 8.51
CA ASP A 43 1.28 12.92 7.62
C ASP A 43 1.19 11.80 6.57
N ALA A 44 0.78 10.61 6.98
CA ALA A 44 0.54 9.49 6.07
C ALA A 44 -0.57 9.80 5.06
N ALA A 45 -1.69 10.37 5.52
CA ALA A 45 -2.80 10.75 4.65
C ALA A 45 -2.40 11.83 3.63
N ILE A 46 -1.65 12.85 4.04
CA ILE A 46 -1.14 13.90 3.15
C ILE A 46 -0.20 13.29 2.09
N LYS A 47 0.72 12.42 2.50
CA LYS A 47 1.64 11.75 1.58
C LYS A 47 0.89 10.93 0.53
N THR A 48 -0.10 10.14 0.96
CA THR A 48 -0.94 9.36 0.04
C THR A 48 -1.76 10.26 -0.88
N GLY A 49 -2.35 11.34 -0.35
CA GLY A 49 -3.11 12.32 -1.14
C GLY A 49 -2.29 12.96 -2.25
N ASN A 50 -1.05 13.39 -1.95
CA ASN A 50 -0.14 13.96 -2.93
C ASN A 50 0.23 12.94 -4.03
N MET A 51 0.55 11.70 -3.63
CA MET A 51 0.85 10.63 -4.58
C MET A 51 -0.32 10.33 -5.52
N LEU A 52 -1.56 10.32 -5.02
CA LEU A 52 -2.76 10.15 -5.84
C LEU A 52 -3.00 11.34 -6.77
N ALA A 53 -2.72 12.56 -6.31
CA ALA A 53 -2.82 13.76 -7.15
C ALA A 53 -1.81 13.71 -8.32
N ASP A 54 -0.58 13.25 -8.07
CA ASP A 54 0.44 13.07 -9.11
C ASP A 54 0.03 11.98 -10.12
N GLN A 55 -0.47 10.84 -9.65
CA GLN A 55 -1.00 9.79 -10.52
C GLN A 55 -2.16 10.28 -11.40
N ASN A 56 -3.09 11.05 -10.82
CA ASN A 56 -4.21 11.64 -11.57
C ASN A 56 -3.74 12.64 -12.63
N ALA A 57 -2.70 13.44 -12.34
CA ALA A 57 -2.13 14.35 -13.32
C ALA A 57 -1.48 13.59 -14.49
N GLN A 58 -0.81 12.48 -14.23
CA GLN A 58 -0.23 11.61 -15.26
C GLN A 58 -1.32 10.96 -16.13
N LEU A 59 -2.36 10.38 -15.51
CA LEU A 59 -3.51 9.82 -16.23
C LEU A 59 -4.25 10.87 -17.08
N ALA A 60 -4.40 12.09 -16.55
CA ALA A 60 -5.00 13.18 -17.31
C ALA A 60 -4.18 13.53 -18.57
N ALA A 61 -2.84 13.51 -18.48
CA ALA A 61 -1.98 13.72 -19.63
C ALA A 61 -2.12 12.61 -20.67
N GLU A 62 -2.17 11.33 -20.26
CA GLU A 62 -2.44 10.21 -21.18
C GLU A 62 -3.80 10.35 -21.86
N ASN A 63 -4.84 10.68 -21.10
CA ASN A 63 -6.19 10.88 -21.63
C ASN A 63 -6.26 12.02 -22.65
N VAL A 64 -5.48 13.09 -22.47
CA VAL A 64 -5.37 14.17 -23.47
C VAL A 64 -4.75 13.64 -24.76
N GLY A 65 -3.68 12.84 -24.68
CA GLY A 65 -3.06 12.21 -25.85
C GLY A 65 -4.01 11.28 -26.60
N LEU A 66 -4.74 10.43 -25.87
CA LEU A 66 -5.76 9.54 -26.43
C LEU A 66 -6.87 10.32 -27.14
N LYS A 67 -7.37 11.39 -26.51
CA LYS A 67 -8.41 12.24 -27.09
C LYS A 67 -7.94 12.95 -28.36
N GLN A 68 -6.70 13.43 -28.39
CA GLN A 68 -6.12 14.02 -29.60
C GLN A 68 -6.04 13.01 -30.75
N ALA A 69 -5.68 11.76 -30.45
CA ALA A 69 -5.67 10.70 -31.45
C ALA A 69 -7.08 10.36 -31.96
N GLU A 70 -8.08 10.32 -31.09
CA GLU A 70 -9.50 10.11 -31.45
C GLU A 70 -10.04 11.24 -32.33
N GLU A 71 -9.85 12.49 -31.91
CA GLU A 71 -10.32 13.68 -32.64
C GLU A 71 -9.72 13.72 -34.05
N PHE A 72 -8.45 13.36 -34.20
CA PHE A 72 -7.80 13.29 -35.50
C PHE A 72 -8.28 12.10 -36.34
N ALA A 73 -8.47 10.92 -35.74
CA ALA A 73 -8.98 9.74 -36.45
C ALA A 73 -10.36 9.96 -37.08
N THR A 74 -11.17 10.81 -36.46
CA THR A 74 -12.56 11.08 -36.84
C THR A 74 -12.76 12.37 -37.63
N ALA A 75 -11.68 13.08 -37.97
CA ALA A 75 -11.77 14.36 -38.65
C ALA A 75 -12.30 14.22 -40.11
N PRO A 76 -13.19 15.12 -40.57
CA PRO A 76 -13.89 14.98 -41.86
C PRO A 76 -12.97 15.06 -43.10
N ASP A 77 -11.81 15.69 -42.98
CA ASP A 77 -10.83 15.95 -44.04
C ASP A 77 -9.75 14.85 -44.17
N MET A 78 -9.86 13.80 -43.35
CA MET A 78 -8.92 12.68 -43.28
C MET A 78 -9.08 11.67 -44.40
N TRP A 79 -10.15 11.77 -45.18
CA TRP A 79 -10.50 10.79 -46.20
C TRP A 79 -10.57 11.47 -47.57
N ILE A 80 -9.89 10.89 -48.56
CA ILE A 80 -10.00 11.29 -49.96
C ILE A 80 -10.82 10.23 -50.68
N GLU A 81 -11.97 10.62 -51.22
CA GLU A 81 -12.74 9.77 -52.14
C GLU A 81 -12.00 9.62 -53.47
N GLN A 82 -11.64 8.38 -53.78
CA GLN A 82 -11.13 7.98 -55.08
C GLN A 82 -12.26 7.80 -56.09
N ALA A 83 -11.91 7.80 -57.39
CA ALA A 83 -12.87 7.69 -58.48
C ALA A 83 -13.62 6.33 -58.53
N ASP A 84 -13.12 5.32 -57.83
CA ASP A 84 -13.73 4.00 -57.67
C ASP A 84 -14.62 3.88 -56.41
N GLY A 85 -14.76 4.96 -55.63
CA GLY A 85 -15.53 5.01 -54.39
C GLY A 85 -14.76 4.52 -53.15
N MET A 86 -13.46 4.21 -53.27
CA MET A 86 -12.62 3.92 -52.10
C MET A 86 -12.16 5.19 -51.40
N LEU A 87 -11.93 5.10 -50.09
CA LEU A 87 -11.44 6.22 -49.27
C LEU A 87 -9.96 6.00 -48.94
N ASP A 88 -9.10 6.94 -49.37
CA ASP A 88 -7.70 6.99 -48.99
C ASP A 88 -7.48 7.89 -47.77
N TYR A 89 -6.63 7.43 -46.85
CA TYR A 89 -6.32 8.18 -45.63
C TYR A 89 -5.26 9.26 -45.90
N ARG A 90 -5.68 10.52 -45.82
CA ARG A 90 -4.81 11.70 -45.93
C ARG A 90 -3.96 11.75 -44.64
N TYR A 91 -2.63 11.74 -44.74
CA TYR A 91 -1.69 11.76 -43.61
C TYR A 91 -1.38 10.43 -42.89
N HIS A 92 -1.42 9.30 -43.58
CA HIS A 92 -1.10 7.98 -43.02
C HIS A 92 0.23 7.89 -42.22
N GLU A 93 1.32 8.52 -42.67
CA GLU A 93 2.63 8.44 -41.98
C GLU A 93 2.61 9.15 -40.62
N TRP A 94 2.08 10.36 -40.54
CA TRP A 94 2.00 11.12 -39.29
C TRP A 94 0.97 10.52 -38.33
N TYR A 95 -0.11 9.98 -38.86
CA TYR A 95 -1.15 9.31 -38.09
C TYR A 95 -0.65 8.05 -37.36
N VAL A 96 0.24 7.29 -38.00
CA VAL A 96 0.86 6.11 -37.40
C VAL A 96 1.68 6.48 -36.16
N ASP A 97 2.38 7.62 -36.17
CA ASP A 97 3.19 8.04 -35.03
C ASP A 97 2.32 8.53 -33.86
N VAL A 98 1.25 9.28 -34.15
CA VAL A 98 0.28 9.74 -33.12
C VAL A 98 -0.46 8.57 -32.49
N LEU A 99 -0.90 7.59 -33.30
CA LEU A 99 -1.56 6.39 -32.77
C LEU A 99 -0.60 5.52 -31.96
N LYS A 100 0.64 5.32 -32.42
CA LYS A 100 1.64 4.57 -31.66
C LYS A 100 1.90 5.21 -30.29
N ALA A 101 2.07 6.53 -30.26
CA ALA A 101 2.26 7.27 -29.02
C ALA A 101 1.03 7.19 -28.10
N ALA A 102 -0.18 7.24 -28.65
CA ALA A 102 -1.41 7.12 -27.88
C ALA A 102 -1.70 5.69 -27.37
N MET A 103 -1.19 4.66 -28.06
CA MET A 103 -1.30 3.26 -27.62
C MET A 103 -0.35 2.94 -26.46
N GLU A 104 0.69 3.75 -26.25
CA GLU A 104 1.58 3.63 -25.09
C GLU A 104 0.96 4.38 -23.89
N THR A 105 0.53 3.63 -22.87
CA THR A 105 -0.10 4.19 -21.65
C THR A 105 0.74 3.86 -20.40
N PRO A 106 1.98 4.39 -20.29
CA PRO A 106 2.92 4.02 -19.23
C PRO A 106 2.43 4.33 -17.79
N ALA A 107 1.68 5.39 -17.57
CA ALA A 107 1.09 5.72 -16.27
C ALA A 107 -0.01 4.71 -15.90
N THR A 108 -0.88 4.37 -16.85
CA THR A 108 -1.88 3.31 -16.67
C THR A 108 -1.22 1.97 -16.37
N ASP A 109 -0.20 1.59 -17.14
CA ASP A 109 0.55 0.34 -16.94
C ASP A 109 1.22 0.29 -15.56
N ARG A 110 1.85 1.40 -15.15
CA ARG A 110 2.48 1.52 -13.83
C ARG A 110 1.48 1.38 -12.70
N ILE A 111 0.29 1.99 -12.82
CA ILE A 111 -0.77 1.88 -11.81
C ILE A 111 -1.29 0.45 -11.72
N VAL A 112 -1.53 -0.21 -12.86
CA VAL A 112 -1.96 -1.61 -12.89
C VAL A 112 -0.90 -2.54 -12.28
N ALA A 113 0.38 -2.30 -12.57
CA ALA A 113 1.48 -3.04 -11.95
C ALA A 113 1.53 -2.83 -10.42
N GLY A 114 1.35 -1.60 -9.95
CA GLY A 114 1.25 -1.27 -8.53
C GLY A 114 0.10 -1.98 -7.84
N ILE A 115 -1.10 -1.96 -8.42
CA ILE A 115 -2.28 -2.66 -7.88
C ILE A 115 -2.04 -4.17 -7.80
N LYS A 116 -1.41 -4.77 -8.83
CA LYS A 116 -1.06 -6.19 -8.83
C LYS A 116 -0.06 -6.52 -7.71
N ALA A 117 0.95 -5.66 -7.51
CA ALA A 117 1.94 -5.80 -6.44
C ALA A 117 1.30 -5.70 -5.04
N ASP A 118 0.40 -4.74 -4.85
CA ASP A 118 -0.32 -4.56 -3.59
C ASP A 118 -1.20 -5.78 -3.29
N ALA A 119 -1.93 -6.29 -4.28
CA ALA A 119 -2.76 -7.49 -4.13
C ALA A 119 -1.93 -8.74 -3.79
N GLN A 120 -0.76 -8.94 -4.42
CA GLN A 120 0.16 -10.02 -4.07
C GLN A 120 0.65 -9.89 -2.63
N THR A 121 0.98 -8.67 -2.23
CA THR A 121 1.47 -8.36 -0.89
C THR A 121 0.40 -8.64 0.17
N GLU A 122 -0.85 -8.23 -0.05
CA GLU A 122 -1.97 -8.50 0.87
C GLU A 122 -2.19 -10.00 1.07
N VAL A 123 -2.16 -10.81 0.00
CA VAL A 123 -2.32 -12.27 0.08
C VAL A 123 -1.22 -12.89 0.95
N ILE A 124 0.03 -12.45 0.79
CA ILE A 124 1.16 -12.94 1.59
C ILE A 124 1.00 -12.57 3.06
N TYR A 125 0.57 -11.34 3.37
CA TYR A 125 0.32 -10.93 4.74
C TYR A 125 -0.83 -11.71 5.38
N TRP A 126 -1.91 -11.94 4.63
CA TRP A 126 -3.04 -12.75 5.09
C TRP A 126 -2.61 -14.20 5.38
N LEU A 127 -1.89 -14.84 4.45
CA LEU A 127 -1.35 -16.19 4.65
C LEU A 127 -0.43 -16.26 5.87
N ALA A 128 0.46 -15.28 6.04
CA ALA A 128 1.35 -15.23 7.20
C ALA A 128 0.57 -15.16 8.52
N ALA A 129 -0.48 -14.33 8.57
CA ALA A 129 -1.33 -14.20 9.74
C ALA A 129 -2.07 -15.51 10.05
N GLU A 130 -2.66 -16.14 9.04
CA GLU A 130 -3.44 -17.36 9.20
C GLU A 130 -2.57 -18.54 9.67
N ILE A 131 -1.41 -18.75 9.03
CA ILE A 131 -0.47 -19.81 9.44
C ILE A 131 0.08 -19.55 10.83
N THR A 132 0.36 -18.28 11.18
CA THR A 132 0.80 -17.93 12.53
C THR A 132 -0.28 -18.23 13.58
N ALA A 133 -1.55 -18.04 13.25
CA ALA A 133 -2.68 -18.31 14.14
C ALA A 133 -2.98 -19.80 14.34
N LEU A 134 -2.52 -20.69 13.45
CA LEU A 134 -2.72 -22.13 13.60
C LEU A 134 -2.13 -22.66 14.92
N ASP A 135 -2.99 -23.30 15.73
CA ASP A 135 -2.55 -24.06 16.89
C ASP A 135 -1.95 -25.40 16.42
N THR A 136 -0.78 -25.73 16.95
CA THR A 136 0.01 -26.91 16.58
C THR A 136 -0.09 -28.02 17.63
N MET A 137 -0.90 -27.80 18.67
CA MET A 137 -1.20 -28.78 19.71
C MET A 137 -2.25 -29.79 19.21
N TYR A 138 -1.81 -30.95 18.72
CA TYR A 138 -2.69 -32.08 18.43
C TYR A 138 -2.93 -32.90 19.72
N ARG A 139 -4.17 -32.97 20.24
CA ARG A 139 -4.51 -33.70 21.49
C ARG A 139 -4.66 -35.22 21.33
N GLY A 140 -4.30 -35.81 20.20
CA GLY A 140 -4.44 -37.25 19.92
C GLY A 140 -3.13 -38.03 20.15
N ASP A 141 -3.25 -39.30 20.52
CA ASP A 141 -2.14 -40.25 20.58
C ASP A 141 -1.97 -40.99 19.23
N PRO A 142 -0.76 -41.06 18.63
CA PRO A 142 0.51 -40.54 19.13
C PRO A 142 0.69 -39.03 18.88
N SER A 143 1.47 -38.37 19.74
CA SER A 143 1.82 -36.95 19.60
C SER A 143 2.67 -36.69 18.35
N TYR A 144 2.11 -35.94 17.40
CA TYR A 144 2.82 -35.37 16.25
C TYR A 144 3.25 -33.91 16.48
N GLU A 145 3.30 -33.44 17.73
CA GLU A 145 3.55 -32.03 18.07
C GLU A 145 4.85 -31.50 17.44
N ARG A 146 5.92 -32.30 17.44
CA ARG A 146 7.20 -31.93 16.80
C ARG A 146 7.04 -31.70 15.29
N ASP A 147 6.30 -32.57 14.60
CA ASP A 147 6.11 -32.51 13.16
C ASP A 147 5.18 -31.37 12.77
N ALA A 148 4.15 -31.08 13.58
CA ALA A 148 3.23 -29.96 13.37
C ALA A 148 3.93 -28.60 13.53
N HIS A 149 4.76 -28.43 14.57
CA HIS A 149 5.57 -27.24 14.76
C HIS A 149 6.59 -27.06 13.63
N TRP A 150 7.28 -28.15 13.25
CA TRP A 150 8.23 -28.12 12.14
C TRP A 150 7.56 -27.72 10.83
N MET A 151 6.43 -28.32 10.49
CA MET A 151 5.71 -28.02 9.25
C MET A 151 5.16 -26.58 9.23
N LYS A 152 4.70 -26.06 10.38
CA LYS A 152 4.33 -24.65 10.52
C LYS A 152 5.54 -23.73 10.26
N SER A 153 6.70 -24.05 10.83
CA SER A 153 7.93 -23.28 10.61
C SER A 153 8.31 -23.27 9.13
N GLU A 154 8.28 -24.42 8.47
CA GLU A 154 8.65 -24.56 7.05
C GLU A 154 7.71 -23.72 6.16
N VAL A 155 6.40 -23.73 6.44
CA VAL A 155 5.44 -22.91 5.68
C VAL A 155 5.68 -21.41 5.90
N LEU A 156 6.03 -20.99 7.11
CA LEU A 156 6.38 -19.59 7.38
C LEU A 156 7.67 -19.17 6.65
N ASP A 157 8.66 -20.05 6.56
CA ASP A 157 9.89 -19.81 5.80
C ASP A 157 9.60 -19.64 4.30
N VAL A 158 8.70 -20.47 3.75
CA VAL A 158 8.22 -20.33 2.35
C VAL A 158 7.50 -19.00 2.14
N ILE A 159 6.66 -18.58 3.09
CA ILE A 159 5.96 -17.29 3.03
C ILE A 159 6.96 -16.12 3.04
N GLU A 160 8.02 -16.21 3.84
CA GLU A 160 9.08 -15.18 3.87
C GLU A 160 9.91 -15.17 2.59
N LEU A 161 10.19 -16.34 2.01
CA LEU A 161 10.81 -16.43 0.68
C LEU A 161 9.92 -15.82 -0.40
N ALA A 162 8.62 -16.10 -0.39
CA ALA A 162 7.66 -15.50 -1.29
C ALA A 162 7.65 -13.97 -1.13
N ARG A 163 7.59 -13.45 0.11
CA ARG A 163 7.66 -12.01 0.39
C ARG A 163 8.89 -11.36 -0.27
N LYS A 164 10.06 -11.97 -0.14
CA LYS A 164 11.30 -11.46 -0.76
C LYS A 164 11.26 -11.52 -2.28
N ALA A 165 10.80 -12.63 -2.85
CA ALA A 165 10.72 -12.81 -4.30
C ALA A 165 9.76 -11.81 -4.95
N PHE A 166 8.57 -11.61 -4.37
CA PHE A 166 7.57 -10.68 -4.89
C PHE A 166 7.97 -9.22 -4.67
N ALA A 167 8.67 -8.89 -3.58
CA ALA A 167 9.22 -7.54 -3.40
C ALA A 167 10.22 -7.14 -4.49
N VAL A 168 11.03 -8.09 -4.99
CA VAL A 168 11.99 -7.84 -6.09
C VAL A 168 11.28 -7.63 -7.42
N GLN A 169 10.19 -8.36 -7.70
CA GLN A 169 9.40 -8.17 -8.93
C GLN A 169 8.78 -6.77 -9.04
N VAL A 170 8.44 -6.12 -7.92
CA VAL A 170 7.97 -4.72 -7.90
C VAL A 170 9.07 -3.75 -8.35
N CYS A 171 10.34 -4.07 -8.09
CA CYS A 171 11.50 -3.25 -8.49
C CYS A 171 11.92 -3.47 -9.95
N GLU A 172 11.71 -4.68 -10.50
CA GLU A 172 12.11 -5.03 -11.87
C GLU A 172 11.02 -4.74 -12.92
N GLY A 173 9.74 -4.74 -12.53
CA GLY A 173 8.61 -4.45 -13.42
C GLY A 173 8.26 -2.97 -13.59
N GLY A 174 8.87 -2.10 -12.79
CA GLY A 174 8.83 -0.65 -12.96
C GLY A 174 10.20 -0.16 -13.37
N ASP A 175 10.46 -0.05 -14.67
CA ASP A 175 11.71 0.52 -15.17
C ASP A 175 12.06 1.82 -14.40
N LYS A 176 13.18 1.76 -13.67
CA LYS A 176 13.86 2.83 -12.89
C LYS A 176 13.47 2.92 -11.40
N CYS A 177 14.29 2.29 -10.56
CA CYS A 177 14.79 2.97 -9.36
C CYS A 177 15.77 4.08 -9.77
#